data_AF-A0A385N1N0-F1
#
_entry.id   AF-A0A385N1N0-F1
#
_cell.length_a   1.000
_cell.length_b   1.000
_cell.length_c   1.000
_cell.angle_alpha   90.00
_cell.angle_beta   90.00
_cell.angle_gamma   90.00
#
_symmetry.space_group_name_H-M   'P 1'
#
loop_
_entity.id
_entity.type
_entity.pdbx_description
1 polymer ?
#
loop_
_entity_poly.entity_id
_entity_poly.type
_entity_poly.pdbx_seq_one_letter_code
_entity_poly.pdbx_strand_id
1 'polypeptide(L)' 'MSAKSIKNDCHFKAGDAVVMSPDCFKAMTRKPVGRLTVKRAKIGVRSSLEMVQVKDETGHEYTAVSGCFSKVGSL' A
#
# COMPACT_ATOMS: atom_id res chain seq x y z
N MET A 1 -9.00 4.55 -33.57
CA MET A 1 -7.91 4.14 -32.66
C MET A 1 -8.52 3.94 -31.28
N SER A 2 -8.64 2.68 -30.85
CA SER A 2 -9.30 2.34 -29.58
C SER A 2 -8.41 2.79 -28.43
N ALA A 3 -8.86 3.75 -27.62
CA ALA A 3 -8.20 4.10 -26.38
C ALA A 3 -8.17 2.85 -25.50
N LYS A 4 -7.02 2.17 -25.44
CA LYS A 4 -6.77 1.16 -24.42
C LYS A 4 -6.97 1.89 -23.10
N SER A 5 -8.10 1.63 -22.45
CA SER A 5 -8.32 1.98 -21.06
C SER A 5 -7.22 1.26 -20.31
N ILE A 6 -6.11 1.97 -20.08
CA ILE A 6 -5.08 1.53 -19.14
C ILE A 6 -5.82 1.56 -17.83
N LYS A 7 -6.39 0.40 -17.46
CA LYS A 7 -6.78 0.16 -16.09
C LYS A 7 -5.49 0.38 -15.32
N ASN A 8 -5.42 1.54 -14.69
CA ASN A 8 -4.45 1.84 -13.67
C ASN A 8 -4.82 0.95 -12.47
N ASP A 9 -4.66 -0.36 -12.66
CA ASP A 9 -4.92 -1.37 -11.67
C ASP A 9 -3.87 -1.16 -10.60
N CYS A 10 -4.33 -0.77 -9.41
CA CYS A 10 -3.46 -0.66 -8.25
C CYS A 10 -2.75 -2.00 -8.03
N HIS A 11 -1.44 -1.97 -7.83
CA HIS A 11 -0.64 -3.17 -7.57
C HIS A 11 -1.13 -3.88 -6.30
N PHE A 12 -1.69 -3.13 -5.36
CA PHE A 12 -2.23 -3.65 -4.09
C PHE A 12 -3.76 -3.68 -4.10
N LYS A 13 -4.33 -4.79 -3.62
CA LYS A 13 -5.78 -4.98 -3.45
C LYS A 13 -6.14 -5.05 -1.99
N ALA A 14 -7.37 -4.65 -1.66
CA ALA A 14 -7.89 -4.80 -0.31
C ALA A 14 -7.86 -6.27 0.11
N GLY A 15 -7.35 -6.54 1.32
CA GLY A 15 -7.14 -7.88 1.86
C GLY A 15 -5.72 -8.43 1.64
N ASP A 16 -4.91 -7.82 0.78
CA ASP A 16 -3.52 -8.29 0.57
C ASP A 16 -2.70 -8.14 1.85
N ALA A 17 -1.99 -9.20 2.24
CA ALA A 17 -0.99 -9.13 3.29
C ALA A 17 0.29 -8.50 2.74
N VAL A 18 0.83 -7.50 3.44
CA VAL A 18 2.03 -6.77 3.01
C VAL A 18 3.03 -6.63 4.15
N VAL A 19 4.29 -6.46 3.79
CA VAL A 19 5.35 -5.99 4.68
C VAL A 19 5.71 -4.58 4.26
N MET A 20 5.98 -3.71 5.22
CA MET A 20 6.48 -2.38 4.94
C MET A 20 8.01 -2.37 5.02
N SER A 21 8.66 -1.68 4.09
CA SER A 21 10.12 -1.55 4.07
C SER A 21 10.63 -0.83 5.32
N PRO A 22 11.75 -1.28 5.94
CA PRO A 22 12.35 -0.65 7.11
C PRO A 22 12.66 0.84 6.93
N ASP A 23 13.03 1.26 5.71
CA ASP A 23 13.38 2.64 5.42
C ASP A 23 12.16 3.58 5.47
N CYS A 24 10.97 3.06 5.17
CA CYS A 24 9.73 3.84 5.31
C CYS A 24 9.30 4.00 6.78
N PHE A 25 9.84 3.21 7.73
CA PHE A 25 9.61 3.44 9.17
C PHE A 25 10.33 4.66 9.72
N LYS A 26 11.46 5.07 9.13
CA LYS A 26 12.26 6.16 9.66
C LYS A 26 11.48 7.48 9.75
N ALA A 27 10.49 7.67 8.88
CA ALA A 27 9.62 8.85 8.87
C ALA A 27 8.34 8.67 9.70
N MET A 28 8.07 7.49 10.26
CA MET A 28 6.81 7.17 10.93
C MET A 28 6.97 7.28 12.45
N THR A 29 6.15 8.11 13.10
CA THR A 29 6.17 8.31 14.56
C THR A 29 5.78 7.05 15.34
N ARG A 30 5.09 6.10 14.69
CA ARG A 30 4.63 4.85 15.28
C ARG A 30 4.87 3.69 14.33
N LYS A 31 5.59 2.67 14.81
CA LYS A 31 5.78 1.41 14.08
C LYS A 31 4.48 0.59 14.14
N PRO A 32 4.04 -0.01 13.03
CA PRO A 32 2.93 -0.95 12.98
C PRO A 32 3.30 -2.22 13.73
N VAL A 33 2.28 -2.84 14.30
CA VAL A 33 2.42 -4.03 15.13
C VAL A 33 1.81 -5.22 14.41
N GLY A 34 2.59 -6.29 14.25
CA GLY A 34 2.12 -7.53 13.61
C GLY A 34 2.00 -7.41 12.09
N ARG A 35 1.05 -8.17 11.51
CA ARG A 35 0.81 -8.20 10.06
C ARG A 35 0.08 -6.94 9.58
N LEU A 36 0.48 -6.45 8.42
CA LEU A 36 -0.21 -5.38 7.72
C LEU A 36 -1.11 -5.96 6.64
N THR A 37 -2.37 -5.54 6.62
CA THR A 37 -3.32 -5.86 5.56
C THR A 37 -3.72 -4.60 4.82
N VAL A 38 -3.75 -4.66 3.49
CA VAL A 38 -4.19 -3.55 2.66
C VAL A 38 -5.68 -3.37 2.85
N LYS A 39 -6.09 -2.14 3.19
CA LYS A 39 -7.51 -1.74 3.26
C LYS A 39 -7.98 -1.19 1.92
N ARG A 40 -7.15 -0.37 1.28
CA ARG A 40 -7.41 0.18 -0.06
C ARG A 40 -6.12 0.72 -0.66
N ALA A 41 -6.04 0.70 -1.98
CA ALA A 41 -5.03 1.41 -2.75
C ALA A 41 -5.73 2.42 -3.67
N LYS A 42 -5.12 3.59 -3.86
CA LYS A 42 -5.64 4.63 -4.76
C LYS A 42 -4.48 5.34 -5.44
N ILE A 43 -4.65 5.75 -6.68
CA ILE A 43 -3.66 6.57 -7.38
C ILE A 43 -3.95 8.04 -7.10
N GLY A 44 -2.97 8.75 -6.57
CA GLY A 44 -3.07 10.18 -6.32
C GLY A 44 -3.14 10.94 -7.63
N VAL A 45 -4.19 11.73 -7.83
CA VAL A 45 -4.44 12.46 -9.09
C VAL A 45 -3.33 13.46 -9.43
N ARG A 46 -2.72 14.11 -8.42
CA ARG A 46 -1.67 15.12 -8.62
C ARG A 46 -0.25 14.55 -8.68
N SER A 47 0.02 13.52 -7.88
CA SER A 47 1.36 12.93 -7.78
C SER A 47 1.58 11.78 -8.76
N SER A 48 0.49 11.24 -9.32
CA SER A 48 0.49 9.97 -10.09
C SER A 48 1.08 8.77 -9.32
N LEU A 49 1.25 8.91 -8.01
CA LEU A 49 1.76 7.86 -7.12
C LEU A 49 0.60 7.04 -6.56
N GLU A 50 0.77 5.72 -6.54
CA GLU A 50 -0.14 4.83 -5.85
C GLU A 50 0.06 4.95 -4.34
N MET A 51 -1.00 5.32 -3.64
CA MET A 51 -1.08 5.44 -2.19
C MET A 51 -1.83 4.22 -1.65
N VAL A 52 -1.18 3.48 -0.78
CA VAL A 52 -1.72 2.27 -0.17
C VAL A 52 -2.01 2.56 1.29
N GLN A 53 -3.27 2.31 1.67
CA GLN A 53 -3.70 2.34 3.06
C GLN A 53 -3.74 0.93 3.59
N VAL A 54 -3.03 0.69 4.68
CA VAL A 54 -2.92 -0.60 5.37
C VAL A 54 -3.45 -0.48 6.79
N LYS A 55 -3.85 -1.61 7.36
CA LYS A 55 -4.30 -1.76 8.74
C LYS A 55 -3.43 -2.81 9.41
N ASP A 56 -3.01 -2.54 10.63
CA ASP A 56 -2.28 -3.51 11.44
C ASP A 56 -3.24 -4.35 12.31
N GLU A 57 -2.70 -5.31 13.06
CA GLU A 57 -3.50 -6.21 13.91
C GLU A 57 -4.16 -5.49 15.08
N THR A 58 -3.58 -4.38 15.53
CA THR A 58 -4.14 -3.53 16.61
C THR A 58 -5.27 -2.62 16.11
N GLY A 59 -5.48 -2.61 14.79
CA GLY A 59 -6.51 -1.85 14.12
C GLY A 59 -6.10 -0.43 13.73
N HIS A 60 -4.84 -0.08 13.90
CA HIS A 60 -4.31 1.20 13.46
C HIS A 60 -4.09 1.21 11.94
N GLU A 61 -4.44 2.34 11.33
CA GLU A 61 -4.38 2.53 9.89
C GLU A 61 -3.20 3.43 9.50
N TYR A 62 -2.47 3.02 8.47
CA TYR A 62 -1.31 3.70 7.96
C TYR A 62 -1.50 3.94 6.47
N THR A 63 -1.00 5.06 5.96
CA THR A 63 -1.03 5.36 4.52
C THR A 63 0.37 5.72 4.07
N ALA A 64 0.87 5.05 3.04
CA ALA A 64 2.14 5.38 2.41
C ALA A 64 2.09 5.09 0.91
N VAL A 65 3.12 5.48 0.17
CA VAL A 65 3.27 5.16 -1.24
C VAL A 65 3.47 3.65 -1.44
N SER A 66 3.01 3.10 -2.56
CA SER A 66 3.07 1.66 -2.85
C SER A 66 4.49 1.09 -2.80
N GLY A 67 5.50 1.87 -3.17
CA GLY A 67 6.92 1.50 -3.07
C GLY A 67 7.43 1.26 -1.64
N CYS A 68 6.67 1.68 -0.61
CA CYS A 68 6.97 1.33 0.77
C CYS A 68 6.51 -0.06 1.17
N PHE A 69 5.73 -0.75 0.34
CA PHE A 69 5.12 -2.04 0.66
C PHE A 69 5.61 -3.14 -0.27
N SER A 70 5.63 -4.36 0.24
CA SER A 70 5.91 -5.58 -0.53
C SER A 70 4.89 -6.64 -0.13
N LYS A 71 4.29 -7.33 -1.11
CA LYS A 71 3.29 -8.37 -0.81
C LYS A 71 3.94 -9.56 -0.13
N VAL A 72 3.29 -10.06 0.92
CA VAL A 72 3.64 -11.32 1.58
C VAL A 72 3.05 -12.44 0.75
N GLY A 73 3.87 -13.34 0.21
CA GLY A 73 3.41 -14.52 -0.54
C GLY A 73 3.40 -14.38 -2.05
N SER A 74 4.09 -13.40 -2.63
CA SER A 74 4.47 -13.45 -4.05
C SER A 74 5.69 -14.36 -4.20
N LEU A 75 5.45 -15.67 -4.22
CA LEU A 75 6.40 -16.69 -4.68
C LEU A 75 6.26 -16.89 -6.18
#